data_AF-A0A7V8ZF00-F1
#
_entry.id   AF-A0A7V8ZF00-F1
#
_cell.length_a   1.000
_cell.length_b   1.000
_cell.length_c   1.000
_cell.angle_alpha   90.00
_cell.angle_beta   90.00
_cell.angle_gamma   90.00
#
_symmetry.space_group_name_H-M   'P 1'
#
loop_
_entity.id
_entity.type
_entity.pdbx_description
1 polymer ?
#
loop_
_entity_poly.entity_id
_entity_poly.type
_entity_poly.pdbx_seq_one_letter_code
_entity_poly.pdbx_strand_id
1 'polypeptide(L)'
;MPSLVLGPMLRYVGEQTAVVWVETDRPCEVGVLSATAPTFHVEGHHYALVRIAGLEPGTPHEYEVMLDGERAWPPEDSEYPPSVIRTYPRDGELRVAFGSCRLTVPHEPPYSLPRDEDERARETDALYALAARMRSEPNDRWPQLLLMLGDQVYADEVSPETARYIERTRDTDQP
;
A
#
# COMPACT_ATOMS: atom_id res chain seq x y z
N MET A 1 -8.86 -5.01 20.85
CA MET A 1 -8.74 -3.80 20.02
C MET A 1 -8.70 -4.25 18.57
N PRO A 2 -9.34 -3.54 17.64
CA PRO A 2 -9.18 -3.80 16.21
C PRO A 2 -7.71 -3.71 15.80
N SER A 3 -7.31 -4.50 14.81
CA SER A 3 -5.97 -4.47 14.22
C SER A 3 -6.05 -4.21 12.72
N LEU A 4 -5.03 -3.54 12.20
CA LEU A 4 -4.86 -3.33 10.76
C LEU A 4 -4.48 -4.65 10.09
N VAL A 5 -5.25 -5.06 9.07
CA VAL A 5 -4.99 -6.27 8.26
C VAL A 5 -4.22 -5.90 7.00
N LEU A 6 -4.68 -4.87 6.26
CA LEU A 6 -4.00 -4.33 5.09
C LEU A 6 -4.02 -2.81 5.07
N GLY A 7 -3.00 -2.25 4.43
CA GLY A 7 -2.80 -0.81 4.28
C GLY A 7 -1.89 -0.21 5.37
N PRO A 8 -1.94 1.12 5.56
CA PRO A 8 -2.76 2.07 4.81
C PRO A 8 -2.32 2.23 3.35
N MET A 9 -3.29 2.43 2.47
CA MET A 9 -3.05 2.81 1.07
C MET A 9 -3.60 4.21 0.83
N LEU A 10 -2.71 5.15 0.50
CA LEU A 10 -3.10 6.47 0.00
C LEU A 10 -3.65 6.34 -1.42
N ARG A 11 -4.96 6.14 -1.54
CA ARG A 11 -5.65 5.78 -2.77
C ARG A 11 -5.85 6.96 -3.71
N TYR A 12 -6.00 8.15 -3.14
CA TYR A 12 -6.25 9.37 -3.90
C TYR A 12 -5.66 10.55 -3.15
N VAL A 13 -5.07 11.49 -3.91
CA VAL A 13 -4.73 12.82 -3.45
C VAL A 13 -5.22 13.78 -4.51
N GLY A 14 -5.75 14.93 -4.07
CA GLY A 14 -6.04 16.08 -4.91
C GLY A 14 -5.39 17.33 -4.31
N GLU A 15 -5.89 18.48 -4.72
CA GLU A 15 -5.36 19.79 -4.28
C GLU A 15 -5.57 20.04 -2.78
N GLN A 16 -6.71 19.62 -2.23
CA GLN A 16 -7.09 19.86 -0.83
C GLN A 16 -7.74 18.65 -0.15
N THR A 17 -7.72 17.50 -0.82
CA THR A 17 -8.43 16.30 -0.36
C THR A 17 -7.56 15.07 -0.57
N ALA A 18 -7.80 14.04 0.22
CA ALA A 18 -7.15 12.75 0.08
C ALA A 18 -8.10 11.63 0.51
N VAL A 19 -7.80 10.40 0.09
CA VAL A 19 -8.52 9.20 0.55
C VAL A 19 -7.48 8.16 0.97
N VAL A 20 -7.58 7.72 2.22
CA VAL A 20 -6.83 6.57 2.74
C VAL A 20 -7.76 5.37 2.81
N TRP A 21 -7.31 4.25 2.28
CA TRP A 21 -7.97 2.96 2.36
C TRP A 21 -7.24 2.05 3.34
N VAL A 22 -7.99 1.29 4.13
CA VAL A 22 -7.49 0.26 5.05
C VAL A 22 -8.43 -0.94 5.08
N GLU A 23 -7.89 -2.08 5.51
CA GLU A 23 -8.65 -3.24 5.98
C GLU A 23 -8.35 -3.51 7.46
N THR A 24 -9.36 -3.88 8.23
CA THR A 24 -9.27 -4.22 9.67
C THR A 24 -9.83 -5.61 9.95
N ASP A 25 -9.42 -6.20 11.08
CA ASP A 25 -9.82 -7.57 11.45
C ASP A 25 -11.27 -7.68 11.95
N ARG A 26 -11.88 -6.54 12.30
CA ARG A 26 -13.24 -6.43 12.84
C ARG A 26 -13.82 -5.03 12.58
N PRO A 27 -15.13 -4.81 12.80
CA PRO A 27 -15.72 -3.48 12.69
C PRO A 27 -15.10 -2.49 13.69
N CYS A 28 -14.78 -1.28 13.24
CA CYS A 28 -14.28 -0.20 14.09
C CYS A 28 -14.48 1.18 13.43
N GLU A 29 -14.15 2.26 14.16
CA GLU A 29 -13.95 3.58 13.57
C GLU A 29 -12.47 3.76 13.19
N VAL A 30 -12.21 4.27 11.98
CA VAL A 30 -10.87 4.55 11.48
C VAL A 30 -10.65 6.05 11.42
N GLY A 31 -9.58 6.54 12.04
CA GLY A 31 -9.16 7.95 12.01
C GLY A 31 -7.88 8.16 11.21
N VAL A 32 -7.85 9.23 10.41
CA VAL A 32 -6.65 9.73 9.72
C VAL A 32 -6.68 11.25 9.73
N LEU A 33 -5.63 11.90 10.26
CA LEU A 33 -5.64 13.34 10.53
C LEU A 33 -6.89 13.73 11.34
N SER A 34 -7.64 14.73 10.89
CA SER A 34 -8.90 15.18 11.51
C SER A 34 -10.15 14.44 11.01
N ALA A 35 -10.00 13.48 10.09
CA ALA A 35 -11.12 12.76 9.48
C ALA A 35 -11.31 11.37 10.11
N THR A 36 -12.56 10.95 10.24
CA THR A 36 -12.91 9.58 10.65
C THR A 36 -13.90 8.94 9.68
N ALA A 37 -13.91 7.62 9.62
CA ALA A 37 -14.93 6.84 8.92
C ALA A 37 -15.16 5.48 9.60
N PRO A 38 -16.41 4.99 9.70
CA PRO A 38 -16.66 3.62 10.14
C PRO A 38 -16.22 2.64 9.06
N THR A 39 -15.83 1.44 9.47
CA THR A 39 -15.62 0.33 8.54
C THR A 39 -16.94 -0.13 7.93
N PHE A 40 -16.92 -0.55 6.67
CA PHE A 40 -17.99 -1.28 5.98
C PHE A 40 -17.55 -2.72 5.70
N HIS A 41 -18.52 -3.62 5.55
CA HIS A 41 -18.27 -5.06 5.45
C HIS A 41 -18.56 -5.61 4.06
N VAL A 42 -17.65 -6.43 3.52
CA VAL A 42 -17.82 -7.15 2.25
C VAL A 42 -17.21 -8.55 2.41
N GLU A 43 -18.00 -9.60 2.17
CA GLU A 43 -17.53 -11.00 2.14
C GLU A 43 -16.64 -11.43 3.34
N GLY A 44 -16.93 -10.99 4.56
CA GLY A 44 -16.14 -11.35 5.75
C GLY A 44 -15.03 -10.36 6.11
N HIS A 45 -14.81 -9.34 5.29
CA HIS A 45 -13.75 -8.35 5.46
C HIS A 45 -14.30 -6.98 5.87
N HIS A 46 -13.52 -6.22 6.65
CA HIS A 46 -13.89 -4.89 7.13
C HIS A 46 -12.96 -3.84 6.51
N TYR A 47 -13.52 -2.94 5.72
CA TYR A 47 -12.76 -1.91 5.00
C TYR A 47 -13.17 -0.52 5.46
N ALA A 48 -12.25 0.44 5.39
CA ALA A 48 -12.62 1.85 5.50
C ALA A 48 -12.03 2.68 4.36
N LEU A 49 -12.77 3.72 3.97
CA LEU A 49 -12.32 4.76 3.05
C LEU A 49 -12.41 6.09 3.79
N VAL A 50 -11.30 6.52 4.39
CA VAL A 50 -11.24 7.76 5.15
C VAL A 50 -11.00 8.91 4.18
N ARG A 51 -12.04 9.72 3.96
CA ARG A 51 -11.98 10.90 3.10
C ARG A 51 -11.56 12.11 3.91
N ILE A 52 -10.40 12.66 3.58
CA ILE A 52 -9.80 13.83 4.22
C ILE A 52 -10.06 15.05 3.34
N ALA A 53 -10.36 16.18 3.95
CA ALA A 53 -10.60 17.46 3.28
C ALA A 53 -9.95 18.60 4.05
N GLY A 54 -9.83 19.77 3.40
CA GLY A 54 -9.26 20.97 4.02
C GLY A 54 -7.74 20.90 4.18
N LEU A 55 -7.06 20.08 3.37
CA LEU A 55 -5.60 20.04 3.33
C LEU A 55 -5.08 21.30 2.66
N GLU A 56 -4.00 21.87 3.19
CA GLU A 56 -3.30 22.99 2.57
C GLU A 56 -2.69 22.55 1.23
N PRO A 57 -2.94 23.24 0.11
CA PRO A 57 -2.40 22.88 -1.20
C PRO A 57 -0.87 22.88 -1.27
N GLY A 58 -0.30 21.93 -2.01
CA GLY A 58 1.14 21.88 -2.28
C GLY A 58 2.03 21.60 -1.07
N THR A 59 1.46 21.10 0.03
CA THR A 59 2.20 20.86 1.29
C THR A 59 2.15 19.39 1.70
N PRO A 60 3.19 18.90 2.39
CA PRO A 60 3.18 17.57 3.01
C PRO A 60 2.37 17.60 4.31
N HIS A 61 1.57 16.55 4.52
CA HIS A 61 0.80 16.29 5.73
C HIS A 61 1.18 14.90 6.24
N GLU A 62 1.99 14.84 7.30
CA GLU A 62 2.29 13.58 7.99
C GLU A 62 1.02 13.03 8.64
N TYR A 63 0.79 11.72 8.55
CA TYR A 63 -0.40 11.10 9.11
C TYR A 63 -0.12 9.76 9.78
N GLU A 64 -0.98 9.47 10.75
CA GLU A 64 -1.10 8.18 11.43
C GLU A 64 -2.49 7.60 11.11
N VAL A 65 -2.66 6.29 11.34
CA VAL A 65 -3.98 5.65 11.31
C VAL A 65 -4.36 5.25 12.72
N MET A 66 -5.54 5.68 13.15
CA MET A 66 -6.13 5.35 14.43
C MET A 66 -7.27 4.34 14.21
N LEU A 67 -7.38 3.32 15.05
CA LEU A 67 -8.51 2.40 15.11
C LEU A 67 -9.15 2.50 16.50
N ASP A 68 -10.42 2.92 16.57
CA ASP A 68 -11.13 3.23 17.82
C ASP A 68 -10.34 4.17 18.76
N GLY A 69 -9.57 5.10 18.17
CA GLY A 69 -8.76 6.08 18.89
C GLY A 69 -7.35 5.62 19.28
N GLU A 70 -6.99 4.36 19.02
CA GLU A 70 -5.66 3.80 19.28
C GLU A 70 -4.82 3.78 17.99
N ARG A 71 -3.54 4.14 18.08
CA ARG A 71 -2.67 4.20 16.89
C ARG A 71 -2.36 2.78 16.39
N ALA A 72 -2.74 2.51 15.15
CA ALA A 72 -2.46 1.24 14.47
C ALA A 72 -1.40 1.36 13.36
N TRP A 73 -1.13 2.58 12.88
CA TRP A 73 -0.07 2.84 11.91
C TRP A 73 0.59 4.21 12.14
N PRO A 74 1.92 4.33 11.97
CA PRO A 74 2.86 3.23 11.77
C PRO A 74 2.99 2.35 13.02
N PRO A 75 3.49 1.10 12.90
CA PRO A 75 3.92 0.31 14.04
C PRO A 75 4.97 1.06 14.87
N GLU A 76 5.00 0.83 16.19
CA GLU A 76 5.90 1.55 17.12
C GLU A 76 7.39 1.38 16.77
N ASP A 77 7.75 0.24 16.18
CA ASP A 77 9.10 -0.15 15.79
C ASP A 77 9.41 0.12 14.31
N SER A 78 8.58 0.90 13.62
CA SER A 78 8.79 1.23 12.20
C SER A 78 10.12 1.95 11.96
N GLU A 79 10.99 1.35 11.14
CA GLU A 79 12.22 1.97 10.64
C GLU A 79 11.99 2.90 9.43
N TYR A 80 10.76 2.95 8.91
CA TYR A 80 10.41 3.81 7.77
C TYR A 80 10.09 5.24 8.23
N PRO A 81 10.34 6.25 7.37
CA PRO A 81 9.93 7.62 7.64
C PRO A 81 8.41 7.72 7.81
N PRO A 82 7.90 8.80 8.45
CA PRO A 82 6.47 9.05 8.59
C PRO A 82 5.73 8.93 7.26
N SER A 83 4.50 8.41 7.31
CA SER A 83 3.63 8.39 6.14
C SER A 83 3.14 9.80 5.84
N VAL A 84 3.18 10.22 4.57
CA VAL A 84 2.88 11.58 4.17
C VAL A 84 1.83 11.61 3.07
N ILE A 85 0.84 12.48 3.22
CA ILE A 85 -0.04 12.92 2.14
C ILE A 85 0.56 14.19 1.56
N ARG A 86 0.90 14.19 0.28
CA ARG A 86 1.42 15.38 -0.40
C ARG A 86 0.39 15.88 -1.40
N THR A 87 -0.34 16.92 -1.03
CA THR A 87 -1.22 17.61 -1.97
C THR A 87 -0.39 18.21 -3.10
N TYR A 88 -0.91 18.19 -4.32
CA TYR A 88 -0.22 18.79 -5.46
C TYR A 88 -0.94 20.07 -5.90
N PRO A 89 -0.21 21.17 -6.15
CA PRO A 89 -0.81 22.35 -6.75
C PRO A 89 -1.21 22.03 -8.20
N ARG A 90 -2.27 22.68 -8.70
CA ARG A 90 -2.72 22.50 -10.10
C ARG A 90 -1.65 22.89 -11.11
N ASP A 91 -0.80 23.84 -10.75
CA ASP A 91 0.30 24.34 -11.56
C ASP A 91 1.62 23.91 -10.90
N GLY A 92 2.40 23.07 -11.60
CA GLY A 92 3.68 22.59 -11.09
C GLY A 92 4.21 21.37 -11.83
N GLU A 93 5.46 21.01 -11.54
CA GLU A 93 6.05 19.76 -12.01
C GLU A 93 5.48 18.58 -11.19
N LEU A 94 5.06 17.51 -11.87
CA LEU A 94 4.60 16.28 -11.26
C LEU A 94 5.60 15.15 -11.52
N ARG A 95 6.17 14.59 -10.47
CA ARG A 95 6.99 13.38 -10.52
C ARG A 95 6.10 12.15 -10.35
N VAL A 96 6.00 11.36 -11.41
CA VAL A 96 5.22 10.13 -11.45
C VAL A 96 6.17 8.93 -11.50
N ALA A 97 5.98 7.98 -10.59
CA ALA A 97 6.46 6.61 -10.76
C ALA A 97 5.33 5.80 -11.39
N PHE A 98 5.61 4.98 -12.40
CA PHE A 98 4.58 4.16 -13.05
C PHE A 98 5.12 2.78 -13.40
N GLY A 99 4.22 1.82 -13.50
CA GLY A 99 4.56 0.45 -13.86
C GLY A 99 3.34 -0.47 -13.92
N SER A 100 3.56 -1.69 -14.37
CA SER A 100 2.56 -2.77 -14.49
C SER A 100 3.22 -4.11 -14.18
N CYS A 101 2.45 -5.20 -14.29
CA CYS A 101 2.97 -6.57 -14.37
C CYS A 101 3.86 -6.95 -13.18
N ARG A 102 3.41 -6.62 -11.97
CA ARG A 102 4.18 -6.92 -10.76
C ARG A 102 3.91 -8.35 -10.32
N LEU A 103 4.96 -9.16 -10.27
CA LEU A 103 4.92 -10.48 -9.64
C LEU A 103 5.40 -10.40 -8.20
N THR A 104 4.56 -10.82 -7.26
CA THR A 104 4.87 -10.84 -5.83
C THR A 104 5.50 -12.18 -5.45
N VAL A 105 6.83 -12.29 -5.59
CA VAL A 105 7.62 -13.43 -5.12
C VAL A 105 8.48 -13.05 -3.92
N PRO A 106 8.97 -14.01 -3.11
CA PRO A 106 9.87 -13.69 -2.00
C PRO A 106 11.10 -12.88 -2.46
N HIS A 107 11.56 -11.93 -1.65
CA HIS A 107 12.77 -11.16 -1.95
C HIS A 107 14.02 -11.83 -1.36
N GLU A 108 14.18 -13.12 -1.63
CA GLU A 108 15.31 -13.95 -1.20
C GLU A 108 15.66 -14.97 -2.31
N PRO A 109 16.89 -15.51 -2.33
CA PRO A 109 17.26 -16.54 -3.30
C PRO A 109 16.34 -17.78 -3.19
N PRO A 110 15.94 -18.40 -4.32
CA PRO A 110 16.41 -18.12 -5.68
C PRO A 110 15.64 -16.98 -6.39
N TYR A 111 14.54 -16.49 -5.81
CA TYR A 111 13.65 -15.52 -6.46
C TYR A 111 14.31 -14.16 -6.72
N SER A 112 15.19 -13.72 -5.81
CA SER A 112 15.90 -12.45 -5.95
C SER A 112 17.14 -12.51 -6.86
N LEU A 113 17.46 -13.67 -7.44
CA LEU A 113 18.60 -13.84 -8.34
C LEU A 113 18.32 -13.24 -9.73
N PRO A 114 19.34 -13.09 -10.58
CA PRO A 114 19.19 -12.89 -12.01
C PRO A 114 18.45 -14.04 -12.70
N ARG A 115 17.69 -13.72 -13.76
CA ARG A 115 16.86 -14.71 -14.47
C ARG A 115 17.67 -15.79 -15.20
N ASP A 116 18.92 -15.52 -15.54
CA ASP A 116 19.84 -16.48 -16.16
C ASP A 116 20.46 -17.48 -15.17
N GLU A 117 20.28 -17.28 -13.86
CA GLU A 117 20.78 -18.18 -12.81
C GLU A 117 19.74 -19.23 -12.34
N ASP A 118 18.44 -18.89 -12.33
CA ASP A 118 17.35 -19.82 -11.95
C ASP A 118 16.04 -19.46 -12.68
N GLU A 119 15.27 -20.45 -13.10
CA GLU A 119 14.00 -20.24 -13.83
C GLU A 119 12.91 -19.52 -12.99
N ARG A 120 12.99 -19.63 -11.67
CA ARG A 120 12.06 -19.00 -10.70
C ARG A 120 12.46 -17.57 -10.35
N ALA A 121 13.65 -17.14 -10.76
CA ALA A 121 14.17 -15.83 -10.45
C ALA A 121 13.34 -14.71 -11.11
N ARG A 122 13.19 -13.60 -10.40
CA ARG A 122 12.45 -12.38 -10.80
C ARG A 122 13.21 -11.09 -10.48
N GLU A 123 14.49 -11.20 -10.12
CA GLU A 123 15.34 -10.08 -9.70
C GLU A 123 14.73 -9.27 -8.54
N THR A 124 15.21 -8.05 -8.34
CA THR A 124 14.69 -7.15 -7.30
C THR A 124 13.39 -6.51 -7.75
N ASP A 125 12.34 -6.64 -6.92
CA ASP A 125 11.06 -5.97 -7.14
C ASP A 125 11.23 -4.43 -7.19
N ALA A 126 10.66 -3.82 -8.21
CA ALA A 126 10.81 -2.38 -8.46
C ALA A 126 10.16 -1.51 -7.38
N LEU A 127 9.06 -1.93 -6.76
CA LEU A 127 8.43 -1.21 -5.64
C LEU A 127 9.27 -1.34 -4.37
N TYR A 128 9.91 -2.49 -4.15
CA TYR A 128 10.87 -2.67 -3.07
C TYR A 128 12.09 -1.75 -3.24
N ALA A 129 12.67 -1.71 -4.45
CA ALA A 129 13.76 -0.78 -4.76
C ALA A 129 13.33 0.69 -4.59
N LEU A 130 12.11 1.04 -5.02
CA LEU A 130 11.54 2.38 -4.83
C LEU A 130 11.38 2.73 -3.34
N ALA A 131 10.86 1.80 -2.52
CA ALA A 131 10.71 2.00 -1.09
C ALA A 131 12.08 2.18 -0.40
N ALA A 132 13.06 1.35 -0.75
CA ALA A 132 14.43 1.47 -0.23
C ALA A 132 15.08 2.82 -0.60
N ARG A 133 14.89 3.26 -1.85
CA ARG A 133 15.33 4.58 -2.31
C ARG A 133 14.65 5.70 -1.52
N MET A 134 13.32 5.68 -1.42
CA MET A 134 12.54 6.69 -0.68
C MET A 134 12.96 6.78 0.79
N ARG A 135 13.27 5.64 1.43
CA ARG A 135 13.77 5.61 2.82
C ARG A 135 15.09 6.36 2.98
N SER A 136 15.93 6.40 1.95
CA SER A 136 17.25 7.06 1.98
C SER A 136 17.29 8.48 1.42
N GLU A 137 16.23 8.91 0.74
CA GLU A 137 16.15 10.21 0.08
C GLU A 137 15.20 11.18 0.83
N PRO A 138 15.47 12.49 0.79
CA PRO A 138 14.54 13.47 1.35
C PRO A 138 13.17 13.44 0.65
N ASN A 139 12.11 13.78 1.37
CA ASN A 139 10.72 13.64 0.92
C ASN A 139 10.40 14.45 -0.35
N ASP A 140 11.12 15.54 -0.64
CA ASP A 140 10.99 16.32 -1.90
C ASP A 140 11.46 15.56 -3.15
N ARG A 141 12.22 14.47 -2.98
CA ARG A 141 12.65 13.59 -4.06
C ARG A 141 11.66 12.46 -4.35
N TRP A 142 10.75 12.17 -3.43
CA TRP A 142 9.76 11.10 -3.60
C TRP A 142 8.82 11.38 -4.77
N PRO A 143 8.29 10.34 -5.45
CA PRO A 143 7.23 10.53 -6.43
C PRO A 143 5.96 11.06 -5.75
N GLN A 144 5.21 11.93 -6.44
CA GLN A 144 3.91 12.41 -5.97
C GLN A 144 2.78 11.44 -6.33
N LEU A 145 2.97 10.63 -7.37
CA LEU A 145 1.98 9.67 -7.84
C LEU A 145 2.68 8.34 -8.20
N LEU A 146 2.12 7.24 -7.70
CA LEU A 146 2.40 5.90 -8.20
C LEU A 146 1.24 5.45 -9.09
N LEU A 147 1.47 5.39 -10.40
CA LEU A 147 0.48 4.95 -11.39
C LEU A 147 0.68 3.47 -11.72
N MET A 148 -0.22 2.63 -11.22
CA MET A 148 -0.24 1.20 -11.52
C MET A 148 -1.15 0.94 -12.73
N LEU A 149 -0.58 0.46 -13.82
CA LEU A 149 -1.21 0.37 -15.14
C LEU A 149 -1.94 -0.97 -15.42
N GLY A 150 -2.03 -1.86 -14.42
CA GLY A 150 -2.62 -3.19 -14.58
C GLY A 150 -1.67 -4.31 -14.19
N ASP A 151 -2.25 -5.49 -13.95
CA ASP A 151 -1.56 -6.73 -13.57
C ASP A 151 -0.75 -6.60 -12.28
N GLN A 152 -1.41 -6.12 -11.21
CA GLN A 152 -0.83 -6.03 -9.85
C GLN A 152 -1.01 -7.34 -9.07
N VAL A 153 -1.94 -8.19 -9.52
CA VAL A 153 -2.23 -9.49 -8.95
C VAL A 153 -2.43 -10.46 -10.11
N TYR A 154 -1.73 -11.58 -10.04
CA TYR A 154 -1.87 -12.72 -10.94
C TYR A 154 -2.60 -13.84 -10.21
N ALA A 155 -3.44 -14.59 -10.94
CA ALA A 155 -4.16 -15.75 -10.40
C ALA A 155 -3.51 -17.09 -10.77
N ASP A 156 -2.72 -17.08 -11.84
CA ASP A 156 -2.01 -18.19 -12.46
C ASP A 156 -0.52 -18.22 -12.08
N GLU A 157 0.11 -17.05 -11.93
CA GLU A 157 1.49 -16.91 -11.46
C GLU A 157 1.57 -16.31 -10.05
N VAL A 158 1.33 -17.15 -9.04
CA VAL A 158 1.32 -16.74 -7.63
C VAL A 158 2.58 -17.13 -6.86
N SER A 159 2.83 -16.47 -5.74
CA SER A 159 3.90 -16.85 -4.81
C SER A 159 3.70 -18.28 -4.27
N PRO A 160 4.77 -18.99 -3.87
CA PRO A 160 4.64 -20.33 -3.29
C PRO A 160 3.78 -20.39 -2.02
N GLU A 161 3.74 -19.31 -1.24
CA GLU A 161 2.90 -19.24 -0.05
C GLU A 161 1.43 -19.04 -0.43
N THR A 162 1.17 -18.17 -1.40
CA THR A 162 -0.17 -17.95 -1.96
C THR A 162 -0.71 -19.22 -2.62
N ALA A 163 0.12 -19.96 -3.37
CA ALA A 163 -0.25 -21.26 -3.94
C ALA A 163 -0.70 -22.24 -2.85
N ARG A 164 0.12 -22.42 -1.80
CA ARG A 164 -0.21 -23.28 -0.64
C ARG A 164 -1.48 -22.83 0.09
N TYR A 165 -1.70 -21.52 0.20
CA TYR A 165 -2.93 -21.00 0.79
C TYR A 165 -4.16 -21.37 -0.05
N ILE A 166 -4.07 -21.20 -1.37
CA ILE A 166 -5.14 -21.54 -2.32
C ILE A 166 -5.47 -23.04 -2.24
N GLU A 167 -4.46 -23.92 -2.34
CA GLU A 167 -4.61 -25.38 -2.27
C GLU A 167 -5.27 -25.85 -0.96
N ARG A 168 -5.04 -25.12 0.14
CA ARG A 168 -5.62 -25.44 1.45
C ARG A 168 -7.06 -24.95 1.63
N THR A 169 -7.49 -23.97 0.86
CA THR A 169 -8.76 -23.26 1.08
C THR A 169 -9.81 -23.58 0.03
N ARG A 170 -9.41 -24.05 -1.16
CA ARG A 170 -10.31 -24.47 -2.22
C ARG A 170 -9.74 -25.62 -3.06
N ASP A 171 -10.63 -26.37 -3.71
CA ASP A 171 -10.25 -27.34 -4.74
C ASP A 171 -9.72 -26.58 -5.96
N THR A 172 -8.52 -26.92 -6.40
CA THR A 172 -7.84 -26.28 -7.55
C THR A 172 -8.13 -26.98 -8.87
N ASP A 173 -8.78 -28.16 -8.85
CA ASP A 173 -9.16 -28.91 -10.05
C ASP A 173 -10.50 -28.43 -10.65
N GLN A 174 -11.17 -27.48 -10.00
CA GLN A 174 -12.42 -26.86 -10.46
C GLN A 174 -12.28 -25.31 -10.42
N PRO A 175 -12.86 -24.59 -11.39
CA PRO A 175 -12.85 -23.12 -11.40
C PRO A 175 -13.62 -22.50 -10.23
#